data_AF-A0A2Z6LSK5-F1
#
_entry.id   AF-A0A2Z6LSK5-F1
#
_cell.length_a   1.000
_cell.length_b   1.000
_cell.length_c   1.000
_cell.angle_alpha   90.00
_cell.angle_beta   90.00
_cell.angle_gamma   90.00
#
_symmetry.space_group_name_H-M   'P 1'
#
loop_
_entity.id
_entity.type
_entity.pdbx_description
1 polymer ?
#
loop_
_entity_poly.entity_id
_entity_poly.type
_entity_poly.pdbx_seq_one_letter_code
_entity_poly.pdbx_strand_id
1 'polypeptide(L)'
;MWAVITVIVVSEFSVGFGDEYFGTLEAGESNKSLMQAYKSVLNSKQVEDNLTNFARWEPCHGRFGYRYPWQQYQKIGNLSRHCAYRIDALNGFLNNFTKTPKEIRSKIQEPCIQMSIESGKALKQLALSINKMIPPTSAETHIATSKFYATNLKSMIKTKLWEDTNLFEVVPVVTVASLLLDVVSSIEKLEESIRELSTLAKFKNKESNVAAEDKKEVPQPCCNSSGPQHVIMIVSKDIVQ
;
A
#
# COMPACT_ATOMS: atom_id res chain seq x y z
N MET A 1 -11.26 1.41 2.75
CA MET A 1 -10.72 2.45 3.65
C MET A 1 -9.49 1.96 4.42
N TRP A 2 -9.53 0.80 5.07
CA TRP A 2 -8.37 0.24 5.78
C TRP A 2 -7.16 -0.12 4.88
N ALA A 3 -7.38 -0.67 3.68
CA ALA A 3 -6.29 -1.00 2.76
C ALA A 3 -5.57 0.26 2.25
N VAL A 4 -6.30 1.37 2.14
CA VAL A 4 -5.75 2.69 1.81
C VAL A 4 -4.82 3.16 2.93
N ILE A 5 -5.27 3.11 4.18
CA ILE A 5 -4.46 3.49 5.35
C ILE A 5 -3.18 2.65 5.42
N THR A 6 -3.30 1.35 5.13
CA THR A 6 -2.18 0.42 5.16
C THR A 6 -1.13 0.75 4.11
N VAL A 7 -1.54 1.08 2.88
CA VAL A 7 -0.62 1.45 1.80
C VAL A 7 -0.03 2.86 2.00
N ILE A 8 -0.80 3.81 2.54
CA ILE A 8 -0.30 5.18 2.87
C ILE A 8 0.82 5.11 3.90
N VAL A 9 0.60 4.35 4.98
CA VAL A 9 1.57 4.22 6.06
C VAL A 9 2.90 3.62 5.59
N VAL A 10 2.85 2.66 4.65
CA VAL A 10 4.07 2.11 4.01
C VAL A 10 4.72 3.15 3.08
N SER A 11 3.92 3.97 2.38
CA SER A 11 4.44 5.03 1.49
C SER A 11 5.22 6.10 2.25
N GLU A 12 4.76 6.47 3.44
CA GLU A 12 5.43 7.45 4.28
C GLU A 12 6.81 6.96 4.66
N PHE A 13 6.94 5.72 5.17
CA PHE A 13 8.25 5.12 5.47
C PHE A 13 9.22 5.14 4.28
N SER A 14 8.78 4.70 3.09
CA SER A 14 9.68 4.61 1.93
C SER A 14 10.20 5.98 1.47
N VAL A 15 9.38 7.03 1.61
CA VAL A 15 9.82 8.41 1.35
C VAL A 15 10.82 8.86 2.42
N GLY A 16 10.51 8.65 3.71
CA GLY A 16 11.41 9.01 4.81
C GLY A 16 12.75 8.26 4.80
N PHE A 17 12.75 7.01 4.30
CA PHE A 17 13.96 6.19 4.21
C PHE A 17 15.01 6.78 3.24
N GLY A 18 14.60 7.35 2.11
CA GLY A 18 15.56 7.96 1.17
C GLY A 18 16.32 9.15 1.78
N ASP A 19 15.59 10.01 2.50
CA ASP A 19 16.10 11.28 3.01
C ASP A 19 16.97 11.13 4.28
N GLU A 20 16.55 10.28 5.23
CA GLU A 20 17.26 10.09 6.49
C GLU A 20 18.49 9.19 6.35
N TYR A 21 18.43 8.21 5.44
CA TYR A 21 19.41 7.12 5.42
C TYR A 21 20.67 7.43 4.61
N PHE A 22 20.55 8.31 3.63
CA PHE A 22 21.65 8.68 2.75
C PHE A 22 21.99 10.18 2.78
N GLY A 23 21.29 10.95 3.62
CA GLY A 23 21.70 12.28 4.07
C GLY A 23 21.37 13.41 3.10
N THR A 24 20.09 13.70 2.90
CA THR A 24 19.62 14.90 2.16
C THR A 24 18.89 15.94 3.01
N LEU A 25 18.50 15.66 4.27
CA LEU A 25 17.92 16.66 5.17
C LEU A 25 18.19 16.36 6.66
N GLU A 26 18.29 17.41 7.48
CA GLU A 26 18.47 17.29 8.93
C GLU A 26 17.31 16.50 9.58
N ALA A 27 17.66 15.45 10.32
CA ALA A 27 16.72 14.51 10.92
C ALA A 27 15.89 15.18 12.03
N GLY A 28 14.67 15.61 11.69
CA GLY A 28 13.69 16.08 12.64
C GLY A 28 12.96 14.95 13.39
N GLU A 29 12.39 15.27 14.55
CA GLU A 29 11.63 14.36 15.43
C GLU A 29 10.43 13.68 14.71
N SER A 30 9.91 14.30 13.64
CA SER A 30 8.84 13.75 12.81
C SER A 30 9.25 12.56 11.96
N ASN A 31 10.54 12.43 11.60
CA ASN A 31 10.99 11.32 10.75
C ASN A 31 11.03 10.02 11.54
N LYS A 32 11.35 10.06 12.84
CA LYS A 32 11.31 8.87 13.72
C LYS A 32 9.90 8.31 13.90
N SER A 33 8.87 9.14 14.03
CA SER A 33 7.49 8.67 14.15
C SER A 33 6.97 8.12 12.83
N LEU A 34 7.34 8.75 11.72
CA LEU A 34 7.05 8.32 10.35
C LEU A 34 7.78 7.00 10.00
N MET A 35 9.00 6.82 10.49
CA MET A 35 9.75 5.56 10.43
C MET A 35 9.17 4.44 11.28
N GLN A 36 8.21 4.70 12.16
CA GLN A 36 7.53 3.67 12.95
C GLN A 36 6.08 3.45 12.52
N ALA A 37 5.56 4.29 11.61
CA ALA A 37 4.18 4.23 11.18
C ALA A 37 3.80 2.84 10.65
N TYR A 38 4.70 2.16 9.94
CA TYR A 38 4.50 0.80 9.41
C TYR A 38 4.17 -0.25 10.48
N LYS A 39 4.51 -0.03 11.76
CA LYS A 39 4.14 -0.96 12.84
C LYS A 39 2.63 -1.09 13.03
N SER A 40 1.87 -0.04 12.69
CA SER A 40 0.40 -0.11 12.68
C SER A 40 -0.12 -1.10 11.64
N VAL A 41 0.56 -1.20 10.49
CA VAL A 41 0.25 -2.16 9.41
C VAL A 41 0.55 -3.59 9.83
N LEU A 42 1.62 -3.81 10.59
CA LEU A 42 1.97 -5.16 11.08
C LEU A 42 0.86 -5.75 11.96
N ASN A 43 0.20 -4.91 12.75
CA ASN A 43 -0.83 -5.31 13.69
C ASN A 43 -2.27 -5.20 13.15
N SER A 44 -2.46 -4.80 11.89
CA SER A 44 -3.79 -4.51 11.34
C SER A 44 -4.62 -5.74 10.99
N LYS A 45 -3.99 -6.93 10.84
CA LYS A 45 -4.61 -8.13 10.24
C LYS A 45 -6.00 -8.46 10.79
N GLN A 46 -6.14 -8.54 12.11
CA GLN A 46 -7.42 -8.92 12.74
C GLN A 46 -8.52 -7.91 12.43
N VAL A 47 -8.19 -6.61 12.47
CA VAL A 47 -9.12 -5.53 12.19
C VAL A 47 -9.57 -5.57 10.73
N GLU A 48 -8.62 -5.79 9.81
CA GLU A 48 -8.92 -5.88 8.38
C GLU A 48 -9.77 -7.09 8.00
N ASP A 49 -9.48 -8.25 8.58
CA ASP A 49 -10.24 -9.48 8.36
C ASP A 49 -11.68 -9.31 8.88
N ASN A 50 -11.84 -8.69 10.06
CA ASN A 50 -13.16 -8.33 10.59
C ASN A 50 -13.91 -7.36 9.65
N LEU A 51 -13.26 -6.27 9.22
CA LEU A 51 -13.88 -5.28 8.32
C LEU A 51 -14.27 -5.89 6.98
N THR A 52 -13.45 -6.80 6.42
CA THR A 52 -13.79 -7.49 5.18
C THR A 52 -15.01 -8.40 5.36
N ASN A 53 -15.08 -9.11 6.50
CA ASN A 53 -16.22 -9.95 6.82
C ASN A 53 -17.52 -9.13 6.95
N PHE A 54 -17.48 -7.96 7.58
CA PHE A 54 -18.63 -7.06 7.65
C PHE A 54 -19.02 -6.51 6.28
N ALA A 55 -18.05 -6.04 5.50
CA ALA A 55 -18.29 -5.45 4.19
C ALA A 55 -18.97 -6.42 3.20
N ARG A 56 -18.75 -7.74 3.34
CA ARG A 56 -19.45 -8.76 2.53
C ARG A 56 -20.97 -8.75 2.70
N TRP A 57 -21.48 -8.24 3.82
CA TRP A 57 -22.91 -8.16 4.12
C TRP A 57 -23.52 -6.81 3.81
N GLU A 58 -22.71 -5.82 3.42
CA GLU A 58 -23.23 -4.49 3.11
C GLU A 58 -24.09 -4.55 1.83
N PRO A 59 -25.30 -3.98 1.85
CA PRO A 59 -26.09 -3.82 0.64
C PRO A 59 -25.34 -2.91 -0.34
N CYS A 60 -25.69 -3.01 -1.63
CA CYS A 60 -25.12 -2.14 -2.66
C CYS A 60 -25.34 -0.66 -2.29
N HIS A 61 -24.27 0.13 -2.28
CA HIS A 61 -24.35 1.56 -1.96
C HIS A 61 -23.21 2.36 -2.61
N GLY A 62 -23.53 3.57 -3.05
CA GLY A 62 -22.55 4.50 -3.64
C GLY A 62 -21.76 3.85 -4.79
N ARG A 63 -20.44 3.68 -4.58
CA ARG A 63 -19.53 3.07 -5.56
C ARG A 63 -19.31 1.57 -5.35
N PHE A 64 -19.91 0.99 -4.32
CA PHE A 64 -19.85 -0.42 -3.98
C PHE A 64 -21.10 -1.11 -4.53
N GLY A 65 -20.95 -1.75 -5.69
CA GLY A 65 -22.02 -2.45 -6.37
C GLY A 65 -22.28 -3.87 -5.85
N TYR A 66 -23.23 -4.55 -6.49
CA TYR A 66 -23.56 -5.95 -6.20
C TYR A 66 -22.35 -6.87 -6.42
N ARG A 67 -22.12 -7.80 -5.47
CA ARG A 67 -20.97 -8.73 -5.47
C ARG A 67 -19.61 -8.01 -5.56
N TYR A 68 -19.45 -6.95 -4.77
CA TYR A 68 -18.18 -6.22 -4.72
C TYR A 68 -17.00 -7.12 -4.34
N PRO A 69 -15.80 -6.96 -4.97
CA PRO A 69 -14.67 -7.88 -4.81
C PRO A 69 -13.88 -7.65 -3.50
N TRP A 70 -14.54 -7.77 -2.34
CA TRP A 70 -13.95 -7.53 -1.02
C TRP A 70 -12.70 -8.40 -0.74
N GLN A 71 -12.65 -9.61 -1.30
CA GLN A 71 -11.50 -10.51 -1.16
C GLN A 71 -10.19 -9.91 -1.71
N GLN A 72 -10.27 -9.03 -2.71
CA GLN A 72 -9.07 -8.37 -3.23
C GLN A 72 -8.47 -7.40 -2.22
N TYR A 73 -9.27 -6.81 -1.34
CA TYR A 73 -8.74 -5.96 -0.27
C TYR A 73 -7.90 -6.79 0.72
N GLN A 74 -8.31 -8.01 1.06
CA GLN A 74 -7.50 -8.92 1.88
C GLN A 74 -6.17 -9.28 1.24
N LYS A 75 -6.17 -9.57 -0.08
CA LYS A 75 -4.95 -9.81 -0.86
C LYS A 75 -4.00 -8.60 -0.79
N ILE A 76 -4.54 -7.40 -1.02
CA ILE A 76 -3.81 -6.13 -0.92
C ILE A 76 -3.24 -5.94 0.49
N GLY A 77 -4.05 -6.13 1.54
CA GLY A 77 -3.61 -6.03 2.93
C GLY A 77 -2.47 -6.99 3.29
N ASN A 78 -2.55 -8.24 2.82
CA ASN A 78 -1.47 -9.23 3.01
C ASN A 78 -0.16 -8.80 2.34
N LEU A 79 -0.24 -8.28 1.11
CA LEU A 79 0.93 -7.77 0.39
C LEU A 79 1.50 -6.51 1.06
N SER A 80 0.65 -5.60 1.53
CA SER A 80 1.08 -4.41 2.28
C SER A 80 1.80 -4.80 3.59
N ARG A 81 1.30 -5.80 4.32
CA ARG A 81 1.99 -6.36 5.48
C ARG A 81 3.33 -6.99 5.12
N HIS A 82 3.40 -7.76 4.04
CA HIS A 82 4.66 -8.35 3.57
C HIS A 82 5.70 -7.27 3.29
N CYS A 83 5.29 -6.16 2.66
CA CYS A 83 6.14 -4.99 2.46
C CYS A 83 6.57 -4.37 3.80
N ALA A 84 5.64 -4.20 4.74
CA ALA A 84 5.94 -3.67 6.08
C ALA A 84 6.93 -4.55 6.87
N TYR A 85 6.88 -5.87 6.76
CA TYR A 85 7.88 -6.76 7.38
C TYR A 85 9.28 -6.58 6.79
N ARG A 86 9.38 -6.34 5.47
CA ARG A 86 10.68 -6.07 4.81
C ARG A 86 11.24 -4.72 5.25
N ILE A 87 10.38 -3.74 5.40
CA ILE A 87 10.69 -2.42 5.97
C ILE A 87 11.12 -2.53 7.44
N ASP A 88 10.45 -3.34 8.26
CA ASP A 88 10.83 -3.57 9.66
C ASP A 88 12.22 -4.23 9.77
N ALA A 89 12.48 -5.23 8.93
CA ALA A 89 13.81 -5.84 8.83
C ALA A 89 14.86 -4.81 8.42
N LEU A 90 14.57 -3.98 7.41
CA LEU A 90 15.45 -2.90 6.95
C LEU A 90 15.73 -1.91 8.09
N ASN A 91 14.70 -1.56 8.86
CA ASN A 91 14.78 -0.71 10.04
C ASN A 91 15.69 -1.31 11.14
N GLY A 92 15.68 -2.64 11.30
CA GLY A 92 16.57 -3.36 12.21
C GLY A 92 18.04 -3.31 11.79
N PHE A 93 18.33 -3.31 10.48
CA PHE A 93 19.70 -3.22 9.95
C PHE A 93 20.24 -1.79 9.91
N LEU A 94 19.45 -0.78 10.25
CA LEU A 94 19.82 0.63 10.07
C LEU A 94 21.12 0.97 10.78
N ASN A 95 21.21 0.61 12.07
CA ASN A 95 22.32 0.92 12.95
C ASN A 95 23.63 0.22 12.55
N ASN A 96 23.55 -0.92 11.85
CA ASN A 96 24.74 -1.67 11.45
C ASN A 96 25.27 -1.15 10.13
N PHE A 97 24.38 -0.86 9.19
CA PHE A 97 24.77 -0.23 7.95
C PHE A 97 25.28 1.19 8.19
N THR A 98 24.76 1.96 9.17
CA THR A 98 25.35 3.25 9.54
C THR A 98 26.75 3.17 10.16
N LYS A 99 27.26 1.95 10.47
CA LYS A 99 28.63 1.71 10.95
C LYS A 99 29.59 1.19 9.87
N THR A 100 29.12 0.74 8.71
CA THR A 100 29.96 0.21 7.62
C THR A 100 30.89 1.28 7.01
N PRO A 101 32.09 1.00 6.51
CA PRO A 101 32.89 2.01 5.78
C PRO A 101 32.10 2.77 4.70
N LYS A 102 32.33 4.09 4.59
CA LYS A 102 31.56 4.98 3.69
C LYS A 102 31.82 4.64 2.22
N GLU A 103 33.02 4.17 1.91
CA GLU A 103 33.48 3.74 0.59
C GLU A 103 32.68 2.56 0.04
N ILE A 104 32.16 1.71 0.92
CA ILE A 104 31.35 0.52 0.58
C ILE A 104 29.90 0.94 0.35
N ARG A 105 29.40 1.84 1.21
CA ARG A 105 28.02 2.35 1.14
C ARG A 105 27.79 3.24 -0.07
N SER A 106 28.75 4.11 -0.40
CA SER A 106 28.66 5.04 -1.53
C SER A 106 28.47 4.32 -2.86
N LYS A 107 28.99 3.09 -3.01
CA LYS A 107 28.83 2.28 -4.22
C LYS A 107 27.38 1.94 -4.52
N ILE A 108 26.51 1.77 -3.52
CA ILE A 108 25.11 1.39 -3.74
C ILE A 108 24.11 2.48 -3.36
N GLN A 109 24.62 3.60 -2.83
CA GLN A 109 23.83 4.69 -2.27
C GLN A 109 22.82 5.24 -3.28
N GLU A 110 23.28 5.68 -4.45
CA GLU A 110 22.41 6.35 -5.42
C GLU A 110 21.25 5.44 -5.88
N PRO A 111 21.47 4.19 -6.32
CA PRO A 111 20.36 3.28 -6.63
C PRO A 111 19.40 3.06 -5.45
N CYS A 112 19.90 2.95 -4.22
CA CYS A 112 19.06 2.72 -3.04
C CYS A 112 18.17 3.93 -2.71
N ILE A 113 18.71 5.16 -2.80
CA ILE A 113 17.93 6.39 -2.62
C ILE A 113 16.81 6.46 -3.64
N GLN A 114 17.17 6.35 -4.93
CA GLN A 114 16.20 6.52 -6.01
C GLN A 114 15.12 5.43 -5.99
N MET A 115 15.49 4.17 -5.71
CA MET A 115 14.52 3.09 -5.48
C MET A 115 13.54 3.44 -4.37
N SER A 116 14.02 3.97 -3.25
CA SER A 116 13.18 4.25 -2.08
C SER A 116 12.21 5.40 -2.33
N ILE A 117 12.70 6.50 -2.91
CA ILE A 117 11.89 7.66 -3.31
C ILE A 117 10.79 7.25 -4.28
N GLU A 118 11.15 6.55 -5.36
CA GLU A 118 10.21 6.15 -6.39
C GLU A 118 9.22 5.08 -5.88
N SER A 119 9.66 4.17 -5.01
CA SER A 119 8.79 3.23 -4.31
C SER A 119 7.77 3.93 -3.40
N GLY A 120 8.19 4.95 -2.65
CA GLY A 120 7.30 5.76 -1.83
C GLY A 120 6.26 6.51 -2.66
N LYS A 121 6.68 7.14 -3.76
CA LYS A 121 5.76 7.79 -4.72
C LYS A 121 4.77 6.79 -5.31
N ALA A 122 5.23 5.62 -5.75
CA ALA A 122 4.38 4.55 -6.27
C ALA A 122 3.32 4.13 -5.26
N LEU A 123 3.71 3.79 -4.03
CA LEU A 123 2.78 3.40 -2.96
C LEU A 123 1.75 4.50 -2.67
N LYS A 124 2.17 5.77 -2.64
CA LYS A 124 1.26 6.91 -2.46
C LYS A 124 0.22 6.97 -3.58
N GLN A 125 0.63 6.78 -4.84
CA GLN A 125 -0.28 6.75 -5.98
C GLN A 125 -1.23 5.54 -5.95
N LEU A 126 -0.73 4.37 -5.55
CA LEU A 126 -1.55 3.16 -5.35
C LEU A 126 -2.62 3.35 -4.27
N ALA A 127 -2.26 3.96 -3.14
CA ALA A 127 -3.23 4.31 -2.11
C ALA A 127 -4.29 5.28 -2.61
N LEU A 128 -3.88 6.32 -3.36
CA LEU A 128 -4.80 7.27 -3.97
C LEU A 128 -5.74 6.61 -4.98
N SER A 129 -5.25 5.64 -5.75
CA SER A 129 -6.03 4.84 -6.69
C SER A 129 -7.15 4.09 -5.99
N ILE A 130 -6.85 3.33 -4.93
CA ILE A 130 -7.86 2.62 -4.14
C ILE A 130 -8.85 3.61 -3.50
N ASN A 131 -8.35 4.71 -2.92
CA ASN A 131 -9.19 5.68 -2.20
C ASN A 131 -10.17 6.39 -3.13
N LYS A 132 -9.68 6.84 -4.27
CA LYS A 132 -10.50 7.55 -5.26
C LYS A 132 -11.25 6.60 -6.20
N MET A 133 -11.00 5.29 -6.11
CA MET A 133 -11.50 4.26 -7.01
C MET A 133 -11.25 4.61 -8.49
N ILE A 134 -10.01 4.99 -8.77
CA ILE A 134 -9.50 5.29 -10.10
C ILE A 134 -8.43 4.25 -10.47
N PRO A 135 -8.27 3.87 -11.75
CA PRO A 135 -7.18 3.00 -12.19
C PRO A 135 -5.79 3.45 -11.67
N PRO A 136 -4.86 2.53 -11.36
CA PRO A 136 -3.56 2.84 -10.77
C PRO A 136 -2.51 3.36 -11.77
N THR A 137 -2.93 3.96 -12.89
CA THR A 137 -2.04 4.38 -13.98
C THR A 137 -0.99 5.41 -13.54
N SER A 138 -1.31 6.27 -12.57
CA SER A 138 -0.36 7.25 -12.03
C SER A 138 0.81 6.65 -11.25
N ALA A 139 0.71 5.37 -10.84
CA ALA A 139 1.78 4.66 -10.15
C ALA A 139 2.79 4.00 -11.12
N GLU A 140 2.39 3.75 -12.37
CA GLU A 140 3.15 2.91 -13.31
C GLU A 140 4.53 3.50 -13.64
N THR A 141 4.61 4.82 -13.82
CA THR A 141 5.87 5.54 -14.08
C THR A 141 6.86 5.36 -12.93
N HIS A 142 6.41 5.59 -11.69
CA HIS A 142 7.23 5.44 -10.49
C HIS A 142 7.68 3.98 -10.28
N ILE A 143 6.81 3.02 -10.57
CA ILE A 143 7.15 1.60 -10.47
C ILE A 143 8.19 1.22 -11.53
N ALA A 144 8.03 1.66 -12.77
CA ALA A 144 9.01 1.41 -13.82
C ALA A 144 10.38 2.03 -13.48
N THR A 145 10.41 3.25 -12.96
CA THR A 145 11.64 3.91 -12.50
C THR A 145 12.28 3.16 -11.33
N SER A 146 11.49 2.77 -10.32
CA SER A 146 11.98 1.97 -9.19
C SER A 146 12.57 0.63 -9.64
N LYS A 147 11.92 -0.05 -10.60
CA LYS A 147 12.45 -1.28 -11.23
C LYS A 147 13.78 -1.05 -11.94
N PHE A 148 13.89 0.03 -12.70
CA PHE A 148 15.15 0.37 -13.37
C PHE A 148 16.31 0.44 -12.38
N TYR A 149 16.15 1.18 -11.28
CA TYR A 149 17.18 1.25 -10.24
C TYR A 149 17.40 -0.09 -9.52
N ALA A 150 16.35 -0.88 -9.30
CA ALA A 150 16.47 -2.23 -8.74
C ALA A 150 17.32 -3.15 -9.64
N THR A 151 17.14 -3.09 -10.96
CA THR A 151 17.97 -3.87 -11.90
C THR A 151 19.42 -3.41 -11.91
N ASN A 152 19.66 -2.09 -11.85
CA ASN A 152 21.00 -1.52 -11.76
C ASN A 152 21.71 -1.97 -10.46
N LEU A 153 21.04 -1.82 -9.30
CA LEU A 153 21.56 -2.26 -8.01
C LEU A 153 21.88 -3.76 -8.01
N LYS A 154 20.96 -4.58 -8.56
CA LYS A 154 21.15 -6.03 -8.68
C LYS A 154 22.35 -6.38 -9.57
N SER A 155 22.61 -5.65 -10.65
CA SER A 155 23.82 -5.84 -11.45
C SER A 155 25.08 -5.45 -10.68
N MET A 156 25.08 -4.30 -9.99
CA MET A 156 26.22 -3.82 -9.21
C MET A 156 26.63 -4.81 -8.13
N ILE A 157 25.66 -5.38 -7.40
CA ILE A 157 25.94 -6.39 -6.36
C ILE A 157 26.55 -7.68 -6.95
N LYS A 158 26.11 -8.08 -8.15
CA LYS A 158 26.60 -9.30 -8.83
C LYS A 158 28.01 -9.11 -9.40
N THR A 159 28.36 -7.91 -9.86
CA THR A 159 29.66 -7.64 -10.48
C THR A 159 30.68 -7.23 -9.43
N LYS A 160 31.54 -8.16 -8.96
CA LYS A 160 32.86 -7.92 -8.30
C LYS A 160 33.01 -6.67 -7.39
N LEU A 161 31.94 -6.18 -6.79
CA LEU A 161 31.92 -4.87 -6.09
C LEU A 161 32.75 -4.90 -4.80
N TRP A 162 33.14 -6.10 -4.39
CA TRP A 162 33.58 -6.50 -3.06
C TRP A 162 34.88 -7.32 -3.05
N GLU A 163 35.59 -7.46 -4.18
CA GLU A 163 36.73 -8.40 -4.27
C GLU A 163 37.83 -8.14 -3.23
N ASP A 164 38.02 -6.89 -2.84
CA ASP A 164 39.02 -6.47 -1.85
C ASP A 164 38.41 -6.05 -0.49
N THR A 165 37.14 -6.39 -0.23
CA THR A 165 36.38 -5.90 0.93
C THR A 165 36.12 -7.00 1.96
N ASN A 166 36.23 -6.68 3.24
CA ASN A 166 35.94 -7.62 4.32
C ASN A 166 34.46 -8.06 4.27
N LEU A 167 34.21 -9.38 4.28
CA LEU A 167 32.87 -9.96 4.26
C LEU A 167 31.93 -9.36 5.32
N PHE A 168 32.43 -9.09 6.53
CA PHE A 168 31.64 -8.51 7.62
C PHE A 168 31.17 -7.08 7.34
N GLU A 169 31.88 -6.35 6.48
CA GLU A 169 31.50 -4.99 6.06
C GLU A 169 30.52 -5.02 4.89
N VAL A 170 30.61 -6.06 4.04
CA VAL A 170 29.77 -6.24 2.85
C VAL A 170 28.38 -6.78 3.22
N VAL A 171 28.30 -7.70 4.18
CA VAL A 171 27.05 -8.39 4.54
C VAL A 171 25.92 -7.40 4.92
N PRO A 172 26.12 -6.40 5.79
CA PRO A 172 25.07 -5.42 6.09
C PRO A 172 24.58 -4.65 4.86
N VAL A 173 25.50 -4.28 3.96
CA VAL A 173 25.22 -3.49 2.75
C VAL A 173 24.41 -4.29 1.74
N VAL A 174 24.83 -5.54 1.48
CA VAL A 174 24.10 -6.46 0.59
C VAL A 174 22.74 -6.82 1.19
N THR A 175 22.64 -6.95 2.51
CA THR A 175 21.37 -7.24 3.19
C THR A 175 20.38 -6.09 3.02
N VAL A 176 20.81 -4.86 3.29
CA VAL A 176 19.99 -3.64 3.07
C VAL A 176 19.53 -3.55 1.62
N ALA A 177 20.44 -3.74 0.67
CA ALA A 177 20.10 -3.72 -0.75
C ALA A 177 19.09 -4.82 -1.13
N SER A 178 19.26 -6.04 -0.61
CA SER A 178 18.35 -7.16 -0.88
C SER A 178 16.95 -6.91 -0.32
N LEU A 179 16.86 -6.33 0.88
CA LEU A 179 15.58 -5.94 1.48
C LEU A 179 14.88 -4.85 0.65
N LEU A 180 15.62 -3.87 0.14
CA LEU A 180 15.07 -2.85 -0.77
C LEU A 180 14.58 -3.46 -2.09
N LEU A 181 15.32 -4.41 -2.67
CA LEU A 181 14.86 -5.15 -3.86
C LEU A 181 13.55 -5.92 -3.59
N ASP A 182 13.43 -6.53 -2.42
CA ASP A 182 12.21 -7.22 -1.97
C ASP A 182 11.03 -6.26 -1.77
N VAL A 183 11.28 -5.04 -1.29
CA VAL A 183 10.27 -3.97 -1.19
C VAL A 183 9.76 -3.60 -2.57
N VAL A 184 10.65 -3.35 -3.54
CA VAL A 184 10.26 -3.04 -4.93
C VAL A 184 9.41 -4.17 -5.51
N SER A 185 9.85 -5.43 -5.37
CA SER A 185 9.07 -6.58 -5.84
C SER A 185 7.70 -6.70 -5.16
N SER A 186 7.61 -6.35 -3.88
CA SER A 186 6.32 -6.34 -3.14
C SER A 186 5.37 -5.27 -3.67
N ILE A 187 5.88 -4.09 -4.04
CA ILE A 187 5.10 -2.99 -4.63
C ILE A 187 4.54 -3.39 -6.01
N GLU A 188 5.31 -4.12 -6.81
CA GLU A 188 4.83 -4.64 -8.10
C GLU A 188 3.64 -5.57 -7.93
N LYS A 189 3.72 -6.53 -6.99
CA LYS A 189 2.62 -7.46 -6.69
C LYS A 189 1.39 -6.71 -6.15
N LEU A 190 1.64 -5.65 -5.38
CA LEU A 190 0.59 -4.79 -4.85
C LEU A 190 -0.12 -4.05 -5.98
N GLU A 191 0.64 -3.47 -6.91
CA GLU A 191 0.13 -2.81 -8.11
C GLU A 191 -0.73 -3.78 -8.94
N GLU A 192 -0.22 -4.98 -9.23
CA GLU A 192 -0.98 -6.02 -9.95
C GLU A 192 -2.32 -6.34 -9.27
N SER A 193 -2.30 -6.52 -7.94
CA SER A 193 -3.52 -6.81 -7.17
C SER A 193 -4.49 -5.64 -7.14
N ILE A 194 -3.99 -4.40 -7.15
CA ILE A 194 -4.81 -3.18 -7.22
C ILE A 194 -5.39 -3.01 -8.63
N ARG A 195 -4.63 -3.33 -9.68
CA ARG A 195 -5.15 -3.35 -11.05
C ARG A 195 -6.25 -4.40 -11.20
N GLU A 196 -6.06 -5.59 -10.65
CA GLU A 196 -7.09 -6.64 -10.62
C GLU A 196 -8.35 -6.14 -9.91
N LEU A 197 -8.22 -5.57 -8.70
CA LEU A 197 -9.33 -4.92 -7.99
C LEU A 197 -9.99 -3.85 -8.86
N SER A 198 -9.21 -2.98 -9.49
CA SER A 198 -9.69 -1.88 -10.32
C SER A 198 -10.56 -2.38 -11.48
N THR A 199 -10.17 -3.50 -12.10
CA THR A 199 -10.97 -4.13 -13.17
C THR A 199 -12.27 -4.75 -12.64
N LEU A 200 -12.20 -5.53 -11.56
CA LEU A 200 -13.35 -6.22 -10.97
C LEU A 200 -14.38 -5.24 -10.39
N ALA A 201 -13.90 -4.18 -9.74
CA ALA A 201 -14.73 -3.14 -9.14
C ALA A 201 -15.09 -2.00 -10.11
N LYS A 202 -14.67 -2.09 -11.39
CA LYS A 202 -14.95 -1.10 -12.44
C LYS A 202 -14.62 0.34 -12.03
N PHE A 203 -13.40 0.54 -11.51
CA PHE A 203 -12.89 1.88 -11.18
C PHE A 203 -12.98 2.80 -12.42
N LYS A 204 -13.32 4.07 -12.21
CA LYS A 204 -13.59 5.02 -13.30
C LYS A 204 -12.62 6.20 -13.23
N ASN A 205 -12.13 6.65 -14.38
CA ASN A 205 -11.40 7.92 -14.46
C ASN A 205 -12.37 9.07 -14.21
N LYS A 206 -12.00 10.02 -13.34
CA LYS A 206 -12.79 11.23 -13.04
C LYS A 206 -13.08 12.10 -14.28
N GLU A 207 -12.33 11.92 -15.36
CA GLU A 207 -12.45 12.70 -16.61
C GLU A 207 -13.53 12.19 -17.57
N SER A 208 -14.19 11.06 -17.28
CA SER A 208 -15.25 10.50 -18.14
C SER A 208 -16.67 11.03 -17.86
N ASN A 209 -16.80 12.14 -17.15
CA ASN A 209 -18.08 12.82 -16.95
C ASN A 209 -18.30 13.95 -17.99
N VAL A 210 -18.15 13.61 -19.27
CA VAL A 210 -18.83 14.32 -20.36
C VAL A 210 -19.58 13.25 -21.14
N ALA A 211 -20.91 13.39 -21.23
CA ALA A 211 -21.88 12.46 -21.80
C ALA A 211 -22.36 11.30 -20.89
N ALA A 212 -23.19 11.61 -19.89
CA ALA A 212 -24.42 10.85 -19.58
C ALA A 212 -25.28 11.55 -18.49
N GLU A 213 -25.79 12.73 -18.80
CA GLU A 213 -27.18 13.09 -18.45
C GLU A 213 -27.95 12.80 -19.75
N ASP A 214 -29.01 12.02 -19.87
CA ASP A 214 -30.21 11.93 -19.06
C ASP A 214 -30.96 10.65 -19.47
N LYS A 215 -31.21 9.72 -18.53
CA LYS A 215 -32.37 8.82 -18.54
C LYS A 215 -32.70 8.50 -17.09
N LYS A 216 -33.60 9.28 -16.50
CA LYS A 216 -34.32 8.88 -15.28
C LYS A 216 -35.15 7.63 -15.58
N GLU A 217 -34.59 6.45 -15.31
CA GLU A 217 -35.39 5.26 -15.05
C GLU A 217 -35.82 5.29 -13.58
N VAL A 218 -37.13 5.37 -13.36
CA VAL A 218 -37.76 5.24 -12.04
C VAL A 218 -37.41 3.85 -11.48
N PRO A 219 -36.88 3.72 -10.25
CA PRO A 219 -36.66 2.41 -9.66
C PRO A 219 -38.02 1.70 -9.45
N GLN A 220 -38.26 0.61 -10.19
CA GLN A 220 -39.32 -0.33 -9.85
C GLN A 220 -38.98 -1.00 -8.50
N PRO A 221 -39.92 -1.04 -7.53
CA PRO A 221 -39.72 -1.81 -6.32
C PRO A 221 -39.72 -3.30 -6.65
N CYS A 222 -38.61 -3.99 -6.37
CA CYS A 222 -38.49 -5.45 -6.46
C CYS A 222 -39.23 -6.14 -5.30
N CYS A 223 -40.54 -5.93 -5.13
CA CYS A 223 -41.37 -6.68 -4.19
C CYS A 223 -42.84 -6.66 -4.64
N ASN A 224 -43.22 -7.57 -5.53
CA ASN A 224 -44.63 -7.95 -5.67
C ASN A 224 -44.97 -8.98 -4.58
N SER A 225 -45.21 -8.51 -3.36
CA SER A 225 -45.89 -9.31 -2.33
C SER A 225 -47.26 -8.70 -2.07
N SER A 226 -48.26 -9.19 -2.80
CA SER A 226 -49.66 -9.04 -2.40
C SER A 226 -49.86 -9.86 -1.13
N GLY A 227 -49.80 -9.18 0.02
CA GLY A 227 -50.09 -9.74 1.33
C GLY A 227 -50.46 -8.60 2.29
N PRO A 228 -51.44 -8.80 3.20
CA PRO A 228 -51.97 -7.72 4.01
C PRO A 228 -50.90 -7.13 4.94
N GLN A 229 -50.72 -5.82 4.85
CA GLN A 229 -49.82 -5.04 5.72
C GLN A 229 -50.18 -5.27 7.19
N HIS A 230 -49.35 -6.03 7.89
CA HIS A 230 -49.41 -6.10 9.35
C HIS A 230 -48.59 -4.92 9.90
N VAL A 231 -49.29 -3.88 10.35
CA VAL A 231 -48.70 -2.80 11.12
C VAL A 231 -48.36 -3.35 12.51
N ILE A 232 -47.07 -3.60 12.76
CA ILE A 232 -46.59 -3.89 14.11
C ILE A 232 -46.50 -2.55 14.85
N MET A 233 -47.51 -2.25 15.68
CA MET A 233 -47.39 -1.21 16.69
C MET A 233 -46.50 -1.74 17.83
N ILE A 234 -45.31 -1.18 17.97
CA ILE A 234 -44.49 -1.35 19.18
C ILE A 234 -45.17 -0.52 20.27
N VAL A 235 -45.90 -1.20 21.17
CA VAL A 235 -46.39 -0.58 22.41
C VAL A 235 -45.19 -0.53 23.37
N SER A 236 -44.62 0.66 23.58
CA SER A 236 -43.77 0.91 24.75
C SER A 236 -44.60 0.67 26.00
N LYS A 237 -44.27 -0.39 26.73
CA LYS A 237 -44.68 -0.53 28.13
C LYS A 237 -43.75 0.35 28.95
N ASP A 238 -44.27 1.48 29.40
CA ASP A 238 -43.64 2.25 30.46
C ASP A 238 -43.59 1.40 31.73
N ILE A 239 -42.38 1.31 32.28
CA ILE A 239 -42.06 0.67 33.56
C ILE A 239 -42.42 1.65 34.67
N VAL A 240 -43.13 1.11 35.65
CA VAL A 240 -43.62 1.69 36.90
C VAL A 240 -42.54 2.43 37.69
N GLN A 241 -42.92 3.57 38.29
CA GLN A 241 -42.60 3.84 39.69
C GLN A 241 -43.80 4.47 40.40
#